data_AF-A0A951EWZ8-F1
#
_entry.id   AF-A0A951EWZ8-F1
#
_cell.length_a   1.000
_cell.length_b   1.000
_cell.length_c   1.000
_cell.angle_alpha   90.00
_cell.angle_beta   90.00
_cell.angle_gamma   90.00
#
_symmetry.space_group_name_H-M   'P 1'
#
loop_
_entity.id
_entity.type
_entity.pdbx_description
1 polymer ?
#
loop_
_entity_poly.entity_id
_entity_poly.type
_entity_poly.pdbx_seq_one_letter_code
_entity_poly.pdbx_strand_id
1 'polypeptide(L)'
;MAVCGTISLLLSAAEAPASSAPAIVLVDAADLPQWRTWTESVGWQVIAPSGPANSGIDARVEAIEAAALQAVRNNSVDRARLYLAGRGEAAAAVFYTISKTPDLWAAAVAVGGSPLPAVDTGRVYAANFSNVPVLWIGTRSEDQQLAAKLAENGLNLEWRNGDQLPLAAVLDWLGMHTRQEFPSAIDCETASASFSHCYWIRPMKFDAAERNDVLPSSRIEPTIKPALDLGGYGYKPEDPGPGILISFLPPKYSGPLKMGDRIIELAGRPLADAHAYDKLMSDFKEERQTAVIVQRGKERLRLETAVVFPKQAVGATARVQAQFDSAAREVQILSRAITEMQVTIPAAWTPSTLTWNGVPLEKLEPPQTGNTCVDLRIDKELETSAPCSK
;
A
#
# COMPACT_ATOMS: atom_id res chain seq x y z
N MET A 1 32.45 -62.58 40.13
CA MET A 1 31.18 -61.97 39.67
C MET A 1 31.45 -60.52 39.31
N ALA A 2 31.65 -60.24 38.03
CA ALA A 2 31.85 -58.89 37.51
C ALA A 2 30.61 -58.54 36.68
N VAL A 3 29.91 -57.47 37.09
CA VAL A 3 28.71 -56.97 36.43
C VAL A 3 29.15 -56.03 35.30
N CYS A 4 28.74 -56.35 34.07
CA CYS A 4 28.98 -55.53 32.89
C CYS A 4 27.76 -54.63 32.68
N GLY A 5 27.93 -53.31 32.86
CA GLY A 5 26.90 -52.31 32.59
C GLY A 5 27.06 -51.75 31.18
N THR A 6 26.10 -52.03 30.31
CA THR A 6 25.97 -51.39 28.99
C THR A 6 25.31 -50.02 29.15
N ILE A 7 26.05 -48.95 28.88
CA ILE A 7 25.52 -47.60 28.74
C ILE A 7 25.07 -47.43 27.28
N SER A 8 23.75 -47.44 27.05
CA SER A 8 23.17 -47.01 25.77
C SER A 8 23.09 -45.49 25.74
N LEU A 9 23.99 -44.86 24.98
CA LEU A 9 23.87 -43.46 24.58
C LEU A 9 22.79 -43.35 23.49
N LEU A 10 21.61 -42.88 23.88
CA LEU A 10 20.61 -42.34 22.96
C LEU A 10 21.16 -41.01 22.41
N LEU A 11 21.70 -41.03 21.19
CA LEU A 11 21.85 -39.82 20.39
C LEU A 11 20.45 -39.38 19.95
N SER A 12 19.87 -38.44 20.69
CA SER A 12 18.79 -37.62 20.15
C SER A 12 19.38 -36.77 19.02
N ALA A 13 19.01 -37.07 17.78
CA ALA A 13 19.22 -36.16 16.67
C ALA A 13 18.45 -34.86 16.99
N ALA A 14 19.19 -33.77 17.20
CA ALA A 14 18.59 -32.45 17.26
C ALA A 14 17.96 -32.16 15.90
N GLU A 15 16.64 -32.19 15.84
CA GLU A 15 15.87 -31.70 14.70
C GLU A 15 16.29 -30.26 14.45
N ALA A 16 16.82 -29.98 13.25
CA ALA A 16 17.08 -28.61 12.83
C ALA A 16 15.78 -27.81 12.98
N PRO A 17 15.81 -26.56 13.49
CA PRO A 17 14.62 -25.74 13.57
C PRO A 17 14.00 -25.68 12.18
N ALA A 18 12.71 -26.06 12.07
CA ALA A 18 11.98 -26.01 10.81
C ALA A 18 12.19 -24.63 10.18
N SER A 19 12.86 -24.59 9.04
CA SER A 19 13.09 -23.34 8.30
C SER A 19 11.72 -22.74 8.00
N SER A 20 11.48 -21.53 8.48
CA SER A 20 10.22 -20.85 8.27
C SER A 20 9.99 -20.69 6.76
N ALA A 21 8.79 -21.05 6.30
CA ALA A 21 8.47 -21.05 4.88
C ALA A 21 8.15 -19.63 4.38
N PRO A 22 8.39 -19.32 3.10
CA PRO A 22 7.80 -18.14 2.47
C PRO A 22 6.28 -18.14 2.61
N ALA A 23 5.69 -16.95 2.53
CA ALA A 23 4.25 -16.82 2.58
C ALA A 23 3.71 -15.77 1.61
N ILE A 24 2.52 -16.05 1.10
CA ILE A 24 1.70 -15.08 0.37
C ILE A 24 0.58 -14.61 1.29
N VAL A 25 0.51 -13.31 1.53
CA VAL A 25 -0.58 -12.65 2.24
C VAL A 25 -1.56 -12.11 1.22
N LEU A 26 -2.84 -12.45 1.39
CA LEU A 26 -3.90 -12.08 0.46
C LEU A 26 -4.58 -10.79 0.90
N VAL A 27 -4.84 -9.90 -0.06
CA VAL A 27 -5.70 -8.72 0.18
C VAL A 27 -7.19 -9.09 0.30
N ASP A 28 -7.59 -10.23 -0.28
CA ASP A 28 -8.96 -10.76 -0.24
C ASP A 28 -8.92 -12.24 0.18
N ALA A 29 -9.60 -12.56 1.27
CA ALA A 29 -9.71 -13.92 1.78
C ALA A 29 -10.46 -14.86 0.83
N ALA A 30 -11.28 -14.33 -0.09
CA ALA A 30 -11.98 -15.14 -1.09
C ALA A 30 -11.05 -15.88 -2.05
N ASP A 31 -9.84 -15.36 -2.29
CA ASP A 31 -8.85 -15.98 -3.18
C ASP A 31 -8.05 -17.12 -2.50
N LEU A 32 -8.27 -17.36 -1.20
CA LEU A 32 -7.52 -18.33 -0.40
C LEU A 32 -7.46 -19.76 -1.01
N PRO A 33 -8.56 -20.36 -1.51
CA PRO A 33 -8.51 -21.71 -2.08
C PRO A 33 -7.60 -21.79 -3.31
N GLN A 34 -7.64 -20.76 -4.17
CA GLN A 34 -6.86 -20.70 -5.39
C GLN A 34 -5.38 -20.56 -5.09
N TRP A 35 -5.01 -19.61 -4.22
CA TRP A 35 -3.61 -19.40 -3.84
C TRP A 35 -3.01 -20.59 -3.12
N ARG A 36 -3.77 -21.31 -2.27
CA ARG A 36 -3.29 -22.55 -1.65
C ARG A 36 -2.96 -23.62 -2.69
N THR A 37 -3.83 -23.80 -3.67
CA THR A 37 -3.60 -24.74 -4.78
C THR A 37 -2.33 -24.37 -5.55
N TRP A 38 -2.11 -23.07 -5.75
CA TRP A 38 -0.98 -22.53 -6.49
C TRP A 38 0.36 -22.69 -5.77
N THR A 39 0.36 -22.52 -4.44
CA THR A 39 1.60 -22.57 -3.65
C THR A 39 1.92 -23.94 -3.06
N GLU A 40 1.00 -24.90 -3.15
CA GLU A 40 1.17 -26.24 -2.57
C GLU A 40 2.45 -26.93 -3.05
N SER A 41 2.73 -26.88 -4.35
CA SER A 41 3.91 -27.54 -4.94
C SER A 41 5.25 -26.90 -4.54
N VAL A 42 5.24 -25.64 -4.09
CA VAL A 42 6.44 -24.91 -3.64
C VAL A 42 6.52 -24.78 -2.12
N GLY A 43 5.54 -25.33 -1.40
CA GLY A 43 5.50 -25.35 0.07
C GLY A 43 5.33 -23.98 0.73
N TRP A 44 4.81 -22.97 0.02
CA TRP A 44 4.60 -21.64 0.62
C TRP A 44 3.26 -21.57 1.36
N GLN A 45 3.28 -20.86 2.48
CA GLN A 45 2.09 -20.61 3.28
C GLN A 45 1.20 -19.56 2.62
N VAL A 46 -0.11 -19.63 2.86
CA VAL A 46 -1.06 -18.61 2.41
C VAL A 46 -1.82 -18.06 3.60
N ILE A 47 -1.68 -16.76 3.83
CA ILE A 47 -2.27 -16.02 4.93
C ILE A 47 -3.40 -15.15 4.38
N ALA A 48 -4.56 -15.20 5.02
CA ALA A 48 -5.66 -14.28 4.74
C ALA A 48 -6.00 -13.48 6.00
N PRO A 49 -6.32 -12.18 5.88
CA PRO A 49 -6.75 -11.37 7.00
C PRO A 49 -8.07 -11.88 7.57
N SER A 50 -8.22 -11.74 8.88
CA SER A 50 -9.50 -11.97 9.57
C SER A 50 -10.29 -10.66 9.60
N GLY A 51 -11.57 -10.68 9.24
CA GLY A 51 -12.45 -9.51 9.34
C GLY A 51 -13.44 -9.38 8.18
N PRO A 52 -14.43 -8.48 8.30
CA PRO A 52 -15.40 -8.26 7.24
C PRO A 52 -14.74 -7.60 6.02
N ALA A 53 -14.96 -8.14 4.82
CA ALA A 53 -14.46 -7.60 3.56
C ALA A 53 -14.90 -6.13 3.29
N ASN A 54 -15.97 -5.68 3.95
CA ASN A 54 -16.59 -4.37 3.78
C ASN A 54 -16.07 -3.29 4.76
N SER A 55 -14.97 -3.53 5.48
CA SER A 55 -14.34 -2.47 6.28
C SER A 55 -13.69 -1.42 5.38
N GLY A 56 -13.52 -0.19 5.91
CA GLY A 56 -12.83 0.88 5.18
C GLY A 56 -11.42 0.45 4.77
N ILE A 57 -10.90 1.01 3.66
CA ILE A 57 -9.65 0.55 3.04
C ILE A 57 -8.44 0.57 4.01
N ASP A 58 -8.36 1.56 4.90
CA ASP A 58 -7.30 1.65 5.92
C ASP A 58 -7.43 0.51 6.97
N ALA A 59 -8.64 0.22 7.45
CA ALA A 59 -8.88 -0.89 8.37
C ALA A 59 -8.60 -2.27 7.73
N ARG A 60 -8.79 -2.39 6.41
CA ARG A 60 -8.37 -3.60 5.67
C ARG A 60 -6.86 -3.77 5.67
N VAL A 61 -6.11 -2.68 5.45
CA VAL A 61 -4.63 -2.71 5.54
C VAL A 61 -4.17 -3.12 6.92
N GLU A 62 -4.74 -2.54 7.99
CA GLU A 62 -4.41 -2.89 9.37
C GLU A 62 -4.66 -4.39 9.66
N ALA A 63 -5.76 -4.96 9.13
CA ALA A 63 -6.05 -6.38 9.27
C ALA A 63 -5.06 -7.29 8.51
N ILE A 64 -4.62 -6.86 7.31
CA ILE A 64 -3.60 -7.55 6.50
C ILE A 64 -2.26 -7.56 7.24
N GLU A 65 -1.83 -6.38 7.72
CA GLU A 65 -0.60 -6.24 8.50
C GLU A 65 -0.65 -7.08 9.77
N ALA A 66 -1.74 -7.03 10.52
CA ALA A 66 -1.91 -7.79 11.75
C ALA A 66 -1.78 -9.31 11.50
N ALA A 67 -2.40 -9.82 10.44
CA ALA A 67 -2.33 -11.24 10.07
C ALA A 67 -0.91 -11.66 9.67
N ALA A 68 -0.21 -10.86 8.87
CA ALA A 68 1.17 -11.11 8.47
C ALA A 68 2.12 -11.12 9.68
N LEU A 69 2.05 -10.09 10.53
CA LEU A 69 2.90 -9.98 11.73
C LEU A 69 2.58 -11.07 12.76
N GLN A 70 1.33 -11.52 12.87
CA GLN A 70 0.99 -12.65 13.73
C GLN A 70 1.63 -13.95 13.24
N ALA A 71 1.62 -14.21 11.92
CA ALA A 71 2.26 -15.38 11.35
C ALA A 71 3.79 -15.38 11.59
N VAL A 72 4.42 -14.21 11.46
CA VAL A 72 5.85 -14.02 11.77
C VAL A 72 6.12 -14.27 13.26
N ARG A 73 5.33 -13.68 14.16
CA ARG A 73 5.48 -13.88 15.62
C ARG A 73 5.35 -15.33 16.05
N ASN A 74 4.51 -16.09 15.37
CA ASN A 74 4.33 -17.52 15.64
C ASN A 74 5.45 -18.38 15.02
N ASN A 75 6.47 -17.77 14.43
CA ASN A 75 7.56 -18.43 13.70
C ASN A 75 7.08 -19.38 12.58
N SER A 76 5.88 -19.11 12.05
CA SER A 76 5.25 -19.96 11.03
C SER A 76 5.69 -19.59 9.61
N VAL A 77 6.25 -18.39 9.43
CA VAL A 77 6.64 -17.83 8.13
C VAL A 77 7.91 -17.01 8.23
N ASP A 78 8.66 -16.96 7.14
CA ASP A 78 9.88 -16.17 7.02
C ASP A 78 9.55 -14.69 6.77
N ARG A 79 9.94 -13.81 7.70
CA ARG A 79 9.73 -12.35 7.59
C ARG A 79 10.41 -11.76 6.35
N ALA A 80 11.53 -12.33 5.90
CA ALA A 80 12.24 -11.85 4.73
C ALA A 80 11.57 -12.25 3.41
N ARG A 81 10.64 -13.22 3.45
CA ARG A 81 9.94 -13.78 2.28
C ARG A 81 8.42 -13.74 2.46
N LEU A 82 7.91 -12.57 2.88
CA LEU A 82 6.49 -12.24 2.87
C LEU A 82 6.14 -11.53 1.57
N TYR A 83 5.20 -12.09 0.82
CA TYR A 83 4.71 -11.53 -0.43
C TYR A 83 3.25 -11.08 -0.28
N LEU A 84 2.86 -10.01 -0.96
CA LEU A 84 1.47 -9.56 -1.01
C LEU A 84 0.84 -9.96 -2.35
N ALA A 85 -0.40 -10.46 -2.34
CA ALA A 85 -1.10 -10.82 -3.57
C ALA A 85 -2.57 -10.40 -3.59
N GLY A 86 -3.05 -10.01 -4.77
CA GLY A 86 -4.46 -9.72 -5.05
C GLY A 86 -4.84 -9.97 -6.50
N ARG A 87 -6.12 -10.26 -6.74
CA ARG A 87 -6.65 -10.55 -8.08
C ARG A 87 -7.92 -9.77 -8.37
N GLY A 88 -8.13 -9.43 -9.64
CA GLY A 88 -9.35 -8.75 -10.10
C GLY A 88 -9.56 -7.42 -9.37
N GLU A 89 -10.74 -7.23 -8.78
CA GLU A 89 -11.09 -6.03 -8.01
C GLU A 89 -10.14 -5.75 -6.83
N ALA A 90 -9.45 -6.78 -6.33
CA ALA A 90 -8.51 -6.64 -5.23
C ALA A 90 -7.11 -6.15 -5.70
N ALA A 91 -6.85 -6.07 -7.01
CA ALA A 91 -5.56 -5.61 -7.55
C ALA A 91 -5.18 -4.21 -7.03
N ALA A 92 -6.14 -3.26 -7.00
CA ALA A 92 -5.91 -1.93 -6.46
C ALA A 92 -5.45 -1.95 -4.99
N ALA A 93 -6.02 -2.86 -4.18
CA ALA A 93 -5.68 -2.96 -2.76
C ALA A 93 -4.23 -3.39 -2.53
N VAL A 94 -3.60 -4.09 -3.48
CA VAL A 94 -2.16 -4.43 -3.42
C VAL A 94 -1.32 -3.15 -3.38
N PHE A 95 -1.53 -2.25 -4.34
CA PHE A 95 -0.83 -0.96 -4.42
C PHE A 95 -1.11 -0.09 -3.20
N TYR A 96 -2.38 -0.03 -2.76
CA TYR A 96 -2.73 0.75 -1.58
C TYR A 96 -2.02 0.23 -0.32
N THR A 97 -2.01 -1.10 -0.11
CA THR A 97 -1.41 -1.74 1.07
C THR A 97 0.10 -1.50 1.14
N ILE A 98 0.82 -1.66 0.03
CA ILE A 98 2.27 -1.38 -0.04
C ILE A 98 2.53 0.09 0.29
N SER A 99 1.72 0.98 -0.27
CA SER A 99 1.83 2.41 0.02
C SER A 99 1.52 2.75 1.50
N LYS A 100 1.03 1.83 2.33
CA LYS A 100 0.84 2.04 3.77
C LYS A 100 1.84 1.28 4.63
N THR A 101 2.33 0.15 4.16
CA THR A 101 3.18 -0.78 4.90
C THR A 101 4.40 -1.18 4.06
N PRO A 102 5.20 -0.19 3.59
CA PRO A 102 6.29 -0.45 2.64
C PRO A 102 7.41 -1.31 3.22
N ASP A 103 7.46 -1.47 4.54
CA ASP A 103 8.51 -2.16 5.27
C ASP A 103 8.19 -3.60 5.62
N LEU A 104 7.08 -4.15 5.15
CA LEU A 104 6.64 -5.51 5.48
C LEU A 104 6.91 -6.52 4.35
N TRP A 105 6.88 -6.06 3.10
CA TRP A 105 6.80 -6.93 1.92
C TRP A 105 8.16 -7.11 1.25
N ALA A 106 8.45 -8.33 0.78
CA ALA A 106 9.60 -8.61 -0.08
C ALA A 106 9.32 -8.27 -1.54
N ALA A 107 8.10 -8.55 -1.99
CA ALA A 107 7.56 -8.18 -3.30
C ALA A 107 6.03 -8.35 -3.26
N ALA A 108 5.35 -7.90 -4.33
CA ALA A 108 3.92 -8.11 -4.47
C ALA A 108 3.50 -8.47 -5.89
N VAL A 109 2.33 -9.09 -6.01
CA VAL A 109 1.72 -9.41 -7.30
C VAL A 109 0.25 -8.98 -7.35
N ALA A 110 -0.12 -8.31 -8.43
CA ALA A 110 -1.51 -8.00 -8.77
C ALA A 110 -1.88 -8.73 -10.07
N VAL A 111 -2.91 -9.58 -10.03
CA VAL A 111 -3.36 -10.39 -11.17
C VAL A 111 -4.66 -9.84 -11.75
N GLY A 112 -4.62 -9.36 -12.99
CA GLY A 112 -5.73 -8.66 -13.62
C GLY A 112 -6.07 -7.35 -12.91
N GLY A 113 -7.33 -6.92 -13.04
CA GLY A 113 -7.81 -5.70 -12.40
C GLY A 113 -7.09 -4.44 -12.87
N SER A 114 -7.14 -3.39 -12.05
CA SER A 114 -6.46 -2.12 -12.32
C SER A 114 -5.91 -1.51 -11.02
N PRO A 115 -4.73 -0.86 -11.05
CA PRO A 115 -4.22 -0.06 -9.94
C PRO A 115 -4.97 1.28 -9.77
N LEU A 116 -5.72 1.73 -10.78
CA LEU A 116 -6.33 3.07 -10.79
C LEU A 116 -7.22 3.34 -9.57
N PRO A 117 -8.08 2.42 -9.08
CA PRO A 117 -8.88 2.70 -7.89
C PRO A 117 -8.06 3.08 -6.66
N ALA A 118 -6.83 2.58 -6.52
CA ALA A 118 -5.91 2.98 -5.45
C ALA A 118 -5.22 4.31 -5.75
N VAL A 119 -4.77 4.51 -6.99
CA VAL A 119 -4.16 5.79 -7.42
C VAL A 119 -5.15 6.95 -7.25
N ASP A 120 -6.40 6.74 -7.63
CA ASP A 120 -7.47 7.74 -7.59
C ASP A 120 -7.86 8.14 -6.16
N THR A 121 -7.42 7.40 -5.13
CA THR A 121 -7.57 7.87 -3.75
C THR A 121 -6.64 9.04 -3.42
N GLY A 122 -5.61 9.29 -4.25
CA GLY A 122 -4.57 10.29 -4.00
C GLY A 122 -3.67 9.94 -2.81
N ARG A 123 -3.58 8.65 -2.46
CA ARG A 123 -2.87 8.15 -1.26
C ARG A 123 -1.84 7.06 -1.56
N VAL A 124 -1.46 6.92 -2.83
CA VAL A 124 -0.37 6.05 -3.32
C VAL A 124 0.87 6.92 -3.50
N TYR A 125 1.97 6.54 -2.87
CA TYR A 125 3.24 7.27 -2.87
C TYR A 125 4.34 6.41 -3.48
N ALA A 126 5.00 6.89 -4.53
CA ALA A 126 6.06 6.16 -5.24
C ALA A 126 7.23 5.79 -4.33
N ALA A 127 7.59 6.68 -3.39
CA ALA A 127 8.64 6.44 -2.39
C ALA A 127 8.49 5.07 -1.71
N ASN A 128 7.27 4.71 -1.35
CA ASN A 128 6.93 3.50 -0.58
C ASN A 128 7.15 2.20 -1.39
N PHE A 129 7.41 2.28 -2.69
CA PHE A 129 7.70 1.15 -3.55
C PHE A 129 9.20 0.96 -3.80
N SER A 130 10.06 1.88 -3.33
CA SER A 130 11.51 1.87 -3.64
C SER A 130 12.18 0.52 -3.34
N ASN A 131 11.76 -0.13 -2.24
CA ASN A 131 12.28 -1.42 -1.79
C ASN A 131 11.27 -2.57 -1.94
N VAL A 132 10.10 -2.33 -2.56
CA VAL A 132 9.05 -3.34 -2.76
C VAL A 132 8.64 -3.37 -4.24
N PRO A 133 9.24 -4.28 -5.03
CA PRO A 133 8.84 -4.44 -6.41
C PRO A 133 7.46 -5.07 -6.53
N VAL A 134 6.69 -4.61 -7.52
CA VAL A 134 5.35 -5.10 -7.81
C VAL A 134 5.29 -5.68 -9.22
N LEU A 135 4.83 -6.92 -9.34
CA LEU A 135 4.47 -7.52 -10.62
C LEU A 135 2.98 -7.32 -10.86
N TRP A 136 2.62 -6.57 -11.90
CA TRP A 136 1.24 -6.45 -12.35
C TRP A 136 1.02 -7.23 -13.64
N ILE A 137 0.10 -8.18 -13.59
CA ILE A 137 -0.23 -9.07 -14.69
C ILE A 137 -1.54 -8.59 -15.33
N GLY A 138 -1.45 -7.79 -16.38
CA GLY A 138 -2.62 -7.27 -17.11
C GLY A 138 -2.92 -8.09 -18.37
N THR A 139 -4.13 -7.94 -18.92
CA THR A 139 -4.54 -8.62 -20.16
C THR A 139 -4.87 -7.63 -21.28
N ARG A 140 -4.96 -6.33 -20.97
CA ARG A 140 -5.35 -5.29 -21.93
C ARG A 140 -4.13 -4.48 -22.36
N SER A 141 -4.12 -4.01 -23.61
CA SER A 141 -3.05 -3.13 -24.13
C SER A 141 -2.98 -1.79 -23.38
N GLU A 142 -4.12 -1.29 -22.90
CA GLU A 142 -4.23 -0.12 -22.03
C GLU A 142 -3.58 -0.33 -20.65
N ASP A 143 -3.52 -1.57 -20.15
CA ASP A 143 -2.84 -1.89 -18.89
C ASP A 143 -1.31 -1.68 -19.03
N GLN A 144 -0.74 -2.06 -20.18
CA GLN A 144 0.68 -1.86 -20.45
C GLN A 144 1.06 -0.37 -20.48
N GLN A 145 0.26 0.46 -21.16
CA GLN A 145 0.51 1.91 -21.22
C GLN A 145 0.38 2.56 -19.84
N LEU A 146 -0.63 2.15 -19.07
CA LEU A 146 -0.79 2.63 -17.70
C LEU A 146 0.39 2.20 -16.82
N ALA A 147 0.85 0.96 -16.92
CA ALA A 147 1.99 0.48 -16.14
C ALA A 147 3.27 1.24 -16.47
N ALA A 148 3.54 1.50 -17.75
CA ALA A 148 4.67 2.32 -18.18
C ALA A 148 4.60 3.73 -17.57
N LYS A 149 3.43 4.38 -17.63
CA LYS A 149 3.21 5.69 -17.00
C LYS A 149 3.44 5.64 -15.49
N LEU A 150 2.96 4.62 -14.80
CA LEU A 150 3.15 4.48 -13.35
C LEU A 150 4.63 4.28 -12.99
N ALA A 151 5.35 3.47 -13.76
CA ALA A 151 6.79 3.27 -13.60
C ALA A 151 7.59 4.55 -13.88
N GLU A 152 7.24 5.32 -14.91
CA GLU A 152 7.81 6.64 -15.19
C GLU A 152 7.60 7.64 -14.05
N ASN A 153 6.52 7.50 -13.29
CA ASN A 153 6.25 8.29 -12.08
C ASN A 153 6.90 7.70 -10.81
N GLY A 154 7.81 6.74 -10.96
CA GLY A 154 8.66 6.24 -9.89
C GLY A 154 8.15 4.99 -9.17
N LEU A 155 7.06 4.35 -9.63
CA LEU A 155 6.67 3.06 -9.05
C LEU A 155 7.65 1.96 -9.47
N ASN A 156 8.10 1.18 -8.50
CA ASN A 156 8.83 -0.07 -8.75
C ASN A 156 7.86 -1.15 -9.24
N LEU A 157 7.51 -1.06 -10.53
CA LEU A 157 6.44 -1.83 -11.16
C LEU A 157 6.94 -2.51 -12.42
N GLU A 158 6.76 -3.83 -12.47
CA GLU A 158 6.94 -4.64 -13.66
C GLU A 158 5.56 -5.05 -14.19
N TRP A 159 5.31 -4.82 -15.48
CA TRP A 159 4.09 -5.31 -16.13
C TRP A 159 4.39 -6.53 -17.01
N ARG A 160 3.51 -7.53 -16.94
CA ARG A 160 3.53 -8.69 -17.83
C ARG A 160 2.15 -8.96 -18.40
N ASN A 161 2.11 -9.48 -19.63
CA ASN A 161 0.87 -9.94 -20.24
C ASN A 161 0.45 -11.29 -19.63
N GLY A 162 -0.76 -11.34 -19.06
CA GLY A 162 -1.32 -12.53 -18.43
C GLY A 162 -1.58 -13.70 -19.37
N ASP A 163 -1.85 -13.46 -20.66
CA ASP A 163 -2.10 -14.51 -21.64
C ASP A 163 -0.85 -15.39 -21.91
N GLN A 164 0.32 -14.91 -21.49
CA GLN A 164 1.61 -15.54 -21.78
C GLN A 164 2.37 -15.95 -20.51
N LEU A 165 1.78 -15.80 -19.33
CA LEU A 165 2.50 -15.98 -18.07
C LEU A 165 1.99 -17.19 -17.28
N PRO A 166 2.72 -18.31 -17.25
CA PRO A 166 2.37 -19.42 -16.38
C PRO A 166 2.55 -19.01 -14.92
N LEU A 167 1.68 -19.52 -14.05
CA LEU A 167 1.73 -19.28 -12.61
C LEU A 167 3.11 -19.59 -11.99
N ALA A 168 3.79 -20.65 -12.45
CA ALA A 168 5.13 -20.99 -11.98
C ALA A 168 6.10 -19.81 -12.14
N ALA A 169 6.03 -19.08 -13.25
CA ALA A 169 6.85 -17.90 -13.49
C ALA A 169 6.50 -16.73 -12.55
N VAL A 170 5.28 -16.68 -12.01
CA VAL A 170 4.87 -15.70 -10.99
C VAL A 170 5.52 -16.04 -9.65
N LEU A 171 5.47 -17.30 -9.23
CA LEU A 171 6.08 -17.77 -7.99
C LEU A 171 7.61 -17.69 -8.05
N ASP A 172 8.21 -18.03 -9.19
CA ASP A 172 9.64 -17.85 -9.43
C ASP A 172 10.02 -16.37 -9.31
N TRP A 173 9.24 -15.46 -9.91
CA TRP A 173 9.49 -14.03 -9.81
C TRP A 173 9.41 -13.53 -8.37
N LEU A 174 8.40 -13.94 -7.61
CA LEU A 174 8.32 -13.60 -6.18
C LEU A 174 9.52 -14.17 -5.42
N GLY A 175 9.90 -15.42 -5.69
CA GLY A 175 10.98 -16.13 -5.00
C GLY A 175 12.37 -15.52 -5.19
N MET A 176 12.59 -14.75 -6.26
CA MET A 176 13.82 -13.99 -6.48
C MET A 176 13.97 -12.80 -5.52
N HIS A 177 12.89 -12.36 -4.87
CA HIS A 177 12.88 -11.19 -4.01
C HIS A 177 12.92 -11.57 -2.54
N THR A 178 13.75 -10.86 -1.79
CA THR A 178 13.88 -10.99 -0.34
C THR A 178 13.93 -9.60 0.27
N ARG A 179 13.13 -9.40 1.31
CA ARG A 179 13.13 -8.17 2.08
C ARG A 179 14.38 -8.08 2.94
N GLN A 180 15.12 -6.98 2.81
CA GLN A 180 16.15 -6.64 3.78
C GLN A 180 15.52 -6.01 5.02
N GLU A 181 15.91 -6.45 6.22
CA GLU A 181 15.43 -5.82 7.45
C GLU A 181 15.96 -4.40 7.61
N PHE A 182 17.22 -4.20 7.21
CA PHE A 182 17.93 -2.94 7.25
C PHE A 182 18.52 -2.62 5.86
N PRO A 183 17.68 -2.25 4.88
CA PRO A 183 18.19 -1.78 3.60
C PRO A 183 19.03 -0.53 3.81
N SER A 184 20.12 -0.41 3.04
CA SER A 184 21.05 0.72 3.13
C SER A 184 20.43 2.05 2.70
N ALA A 185 19.30 2.04 2.00
CA ALA A 185 18.55 3.23 1.63
C ALA A 185 17.04 2.97 1.76
N ILE A 186 16.33 3.97 2.26
CA ILE A 186 14.87 3.95 2.45
C ILE A 186 14.29 5.28 2.02
N ASP A 187 13.04 5.23 1.55
CA ASP A 187 12.25 6.39 1.20
C ASP A 187 10.79 6.06 1.48
N CYS A 188 10.14 6.83 2.35
CA CYS A 188 8.74 6.63 2.65
C CYS A 188 8.00 7.94 2.82
N GLU A 189 6.76 7.98 2.35
CA GLU A 189 5.82 9.07 2.51
C GLU A 189 4.49 8.58 3.07
N THR A 190 3.91 9.36 3.98
CA THR A 190 2.60 9.06 4.58
C THR A 190 1.80 10.33 4.86
N ALA A 191 0.47 10.18 4.82
CA ALA A 191 -0.48 11.19 5.30
C ALA A 191 -1.14 10.78 6.61
N SER A 192 -0.70 9.67 7.23
CA SER A 192 -1.34 9.09 8.40
C SER A 192 -0.30 8.64 9.42
N ALA A 193 -0.48 9.06 10.67
CA ALA A 193 0.35 8.60 11.78
C ALA A 193 0.17 7.10 12.07
N SER A 194 -0.98 6.50 11.72
CA SER A 194 -1.19 5.05 11.85
C SER A 194 -0.33 4.23 10.89
N PHE A 195 0.20 4.85 9.83
CA PHE A 195 1.02 4.21 8.81
C PHE A 195 2.36 4.94 8.71
N SER A 196 3.11 4.96 9.82
CA SER A 196 4.41 5.61 9.94
C SER A 196 5.58 4.62 9.95
N HIS A 197 5.38 3.39 9.50
CA HIS A 197 6.45 2.40 9.44
C HIS A 197 7.30 2.58 8.17
N CYS A 198 8.59 2.86 8.33
CA CYS A 198 9.55 2.99 7.25
C CYS A 198 10.85 2.24 7.58
N TYR A 199 10.76 0.92 7.58
CA TYR A 199 11.89 0.01 7.87
C TYR A 199 12.50 0.32 9.24
N TRP A 200 13.67 0.94 9.24
CA TRP A 200 14.43 1.28 10.42
C TRP A 200 14.18 2.71 10.91
N ILE A 201 13.26 3.44 10.29
CA ILE A 201 12.73 4.72 10.79
C ILE A 201 11.23 4.60 11.06
N ARG A 202 10.79 5.16 12.17
CA ARG A 202 9.38 5.36 12.50
C ARG A 202 9.13 6.83 12.83
N PRO A 203 8.50 7.61 11.94
CA PRO A 203 8.05 8.95 12.28
C PRO A 203 6.96 8.89 13.36
N MET A 204 7.05 9.78 14.34
CA MET A 204 6.20 9.82 15.53
C MET A 204 5.30 11.05 15.56
N LYS A 205 5.80 12.20 15.10
CA LYS A 205 5.01 13.44 15.00
C LYS A 205 5.23 14.15 13.68
N PHE A 206 4.15 14.76 13.20
CA PHE A 206 4.13 15.54 11.97
C PHE A 206 3.71 16.98 12.24
N ASP A 207 4.37 17.91 11.57
CA ASP A 207 3.94 19.30 11.50
C ASP A 207 4.00 19.79 10.05
N ALA A 208 2.83 20.12 9.49
CA ALA A 208 2.73 20.61 8.12
C ALA A 208 3.35 22.00 7.93
N ALA A 209 3.59 22.75 9.00
CA ALA A 209 4.31 24.02 8.97
C ALA A 209 5.83 23.80 8.78
N GLU A 210 6.37 22.69 9.26
CA GLU A 210 7.78 22.29 9.15
C GLU A 210 8.08 21.60 7.81
N ARG A 211 7.43 22.06 6.73
CA ARG A 211 7.74 21.62 5.37
C ARG A 211 9.03 22.30 4.92
N ASN A 212 9.89 21.54 4.26
CA ASN A 212 10.98 22.08 3.46
C ASN A 212 10.77 21.69 1.99
N ASP A 213 11.41 22.45 1.10
CA ASP A 213 11.33 22.27 -0.35
C ASP A 213 12.29 21.18 -0.89
N VAL A 214 13.09 20.58 -0.01
CA VAL A 214 14.17 19.64 -0.40
C VAL A 214 13.60 18.28 -0.79
N LEU A 215 12.54 17.82 -0.11
CA LEU A 215 11.87 16.56 -0.42
C LEU A 215 10.49 16.82 -1.02
N PRO A 216 10.31 16.78 -2.35
CA PRO A 216 9.00 16.93 -2.98
C PRO A 216 8.07 15.75 -2.62
N SER A 217 6.78 15.89 -2.88
CA SER A 217 5.84 14.77 -2.72
C SER A 217 6.12 13.71 -3.79
N SER A 218 6.16 12.44 -3.41
CA SER A 218 6.23 11.27 -4.27
C SER A 218 4.85 10.69 -4.62
N ARG A 219 3.78 11.39 -4.20
CA ARG A 219 2.40 11.02 -4.51
C ARG A 219 2.22 10.85 -6.02
N ILE A 220 1.60 9.73 -6.38
CA ILE A 220 1.12 9.55 -7.74
C ILE A 220 -0.15 10.36 -7.91
N GLU A 221 -0.12 11.26 -8.88
CA GLU A 221 -1.24 12.14 -9.15
C GLU A 221 -2.48 11.32 -9.53
N PRO A 222 -3.60 11.48 -8.81
CA PRO A 222 -4.84 10.77 -9.10
C PRO A 222 -5.37 11.21 -10.47
N THR A 223 -6.06 10.32 -11.16
CA THR A 223 -6.78 10.75 -12.37
C THR A 223 -8.00 11.52 -11.92
N ILE A 224 -8.03 12.84 -12.18
CA ILE A 224 -9.21 13.65 -11.89
C ILE A 224 -10.33 13.21 -12.83
N LYS A 225 -11.29 12.45 -12.31
CA LYS A 225 -12.45 12.00 -13.06
C LYS A 225 -13.53 13.08 -13.04
N PRO A 226 -14.24 13.29 -14.15
CA PRO A 226 -15.42 14.14 -14.16
C PRO A 226 -16.48 13.52 -13.25
N ALA A 227 -17.17 14.38 -12.50
CA ALA A 227 -18.27 14.00 -11.63
C ALA A 227 -19.47 14.90 -11.90
N LEU A 228 -20.67 14.43 -11.55
CA LEU A 228 -21.84 15.31 -11.51
C LEU A 228 -21.86 16.07 -10.19
N ASP A 229 -22.13 17.37 -10.25
CA ASP A 229 -22.34 18.23 -9.09
C ASP A 229 -23.72 17.98 -8.46
N LEU A 230 -23.88 16.76 -7.94
CA LEU A 230 -25.05 16.27 -7.23
C LEU A 230 -24.66 15.83 -5.81
N GLY A 231 -23.46 16.17 -5.34
CA GLY A 231 -22.83 15.57 -4.16
C GLY A 231 -22.31 14.16 -4.42
N GLY A 232 -21.67 13.54 -3.40
CA GLY A 232 -21.15 12.17 -3.51
C GLY A 232 -22.28 11.14 -3.56
N TYR A 233 -22.19 10.17 -4.47
CA TYR A 233 -23.10 9.02 -4.57
C TYR A 233 -22.35 7.80 -5.12
N GLY A 234 -22.90 6.61 -4.89
CA GLY A 234 -22.39 5.36 -5.46
C GLY A 234 -23.48 4.55 -6.15
N TYR A 235 -23.06 3.76 -7.12
CA TYR A 235 -23.86 2.77 -7.85
C TYR A 235 -23.04 1.49 -8.00
N LYS A 236 -23.69 0.38 -8.35
CA LYS A 236 -23.02 -0.87 -8.68
C LYS A 236 -22.95 -1.04 -10.20
N PRO A 237 -21.75 -1.22 -10.79
CA PRO A 237 -21.60 -1.41 -12.23
C PRO A 237 -22.40 -2.60 -12.79
N GLU A 238 -22.60 -3.64 -11.98
CA GLU A 238 -23.31 -4.86 -12.33
C GLU A 238 -24.84 -4.77 -12.23
N ASP A 239 -25.38 -3.68 -11.66
CA ASP A 239 -26.83 -3.52 -11.56
C ASP A 239 -27.44 -3.39 -12.97
N PRO A 240 -28.57 -4.07 -13.25
CA PRO A 240 -29.18 -4.03 -14.57
C PRO A 240 -29.68 -2.63 -14.91
N GLY A 241 -29.58 -2.28 -16.20
CA GLY A 241 -30.09 -1.05 -16.78
C GLY A 241 -31.62 -0.99 -16.89
N PRO A 242 -32.19 0.12 -17.40
CA PRO A 242 -31.47 1.27 -17.95
C PRO A 242 -30.82 2.17 -16.89
N GLY A 243 -29.67 2.77 -17.20
CA GLY A 243 -29.00 3.75 -16.34
C GLY A 243 -28.36 3.18 -15.08
N ILE A 244 -27.99 4.08 -14.15
CA ILE A 244 -27.33 3.72 -12.88
C ILE A 244 -28.29 3.83 -11.69
N LEU A 245 -28.34 2.79 -10.87
CA LEU A 245 -29.11 2.75 -9.63
C LEU A 245 -28.29 3.31 -8.47
N ILE A 246 -28.81 4.31 -7.76
CA ILE A 246 -28.16 4.88 -6.59
C ILE A 246 -28.22 3.88 -5.43
N SER A 247 -27.07 3.27 -5.13
CA SER A 247 -26.88 2.23 -4.12
C SER A 247 -26.15 2.74 -2.88
N PHE A 248 -25.64 3.97 -2.90
CA PHE A 248 -24.98 4.60 -1.75
C PHE A 248 -25.12 6.12 -1.79
N LEU A 249 -25.36 6.70 -0.61
CA LEU A 249 -25.23 8.13 -0.33
C LEU A 249 -24.44 8.30 0.97
N PRO A 250 -23.52 9.28 1.06
CA PRO A 250 -22.70 9.48 2.25
C PRO A 250 -23.54 9.90 3.47
N PRO A 251 -23.04 9.67 4.69
CA PRO A 251 -23.67 10.18 5.89
C PRO A 251 -23.86 11.70 5.81
N LYS A 252 -25.05 12.18 6.20
CA LYS A 252 -25.44 13.62 6.13
C LYS A 252 -25.46 14.19 4.70
N TYR A 253 -25.65 13.34 3.69
CA TYR A 253 -25.87 13.79 2.32
C TYR A 253 -27.01 14.82 2.23
N SER A 254 -26.73 15.96 1.60
CA SER A 254 -27.66 17.09 1.43
C SER A 254 -27.96 17.40 -0.04
N GLY A 255 -27.54 16.53 -0.96
CA GLY A 255 -27.78 16.70 -2.39
C GLY A 255 -29.19 16.25 -2.83
N PRO A 256 -29.52 16.36 -4.13
CA PRO A 256 -30.88 16.14 -4.65
C PRO A 256 -31.28 14.68 -4.84
N LEU A 257 -30.32 13.74 -4.78
CA LEU A 257 -30.56 12.31 -4.99
C LEU A 257 -31.13 11.63 -3.74
N LYS A 258 -31.82 10.51 -3.93
CA LYS A 258 -32.30 9.63 -2.86
C LYS A 258 -31.86 8.19 -3.14
N MET A 259 -31.75 7.40 -2.08
CA MET A 259 -31.53 5.96 -2.21
C MET A 259 -32.61 5.33 -3.10
N GLY A 260 -32.21 4.52 -4.08
CA GLY A 260 -33.12 3.90 -5.03
C GLY A 260 -33.53 4.77 -6.24
N ASP A 261 -33.08 6.02 -6.30
CA ASP A 261 -33.15 6.81 -7.54
C ASP A 261 -32.35 6.13 -8.65
N ARG A 262 -32.77 6.30 -9.90
CA ARG A 262 -32.05 5.77 -11.07
C ARG A 262 -31.78 6.88 -12.07
N ILE A 263 -30.50 7.16 -12.36
CA ILE A 263 -30.13 8.14 -13.39
C ILE A 263 -30.20 7.44 -14.74
N ILE A 264 -31.20 7.80 -15.55
CA ILE A 264 -31.51 7.12 -16.83
C ILE A 264 -31.08 7.92 -18.06
N GLU A 265 -30.73 9.19 -17.89
CA GLU A 265 -30.26 10.07 -18.96
C GLU A 265 -29.25 11.06 -18.41
N LEU A 266 -28.22 11.36 -19.19
CA LEU A 266 -27.22 12.37 -18.89
C LEU A 266 -26.93 13.18 -20.15
N ALA A 267 -26.96 14.52 -20.04
CA ALA A 267 -26.68 15.43 -21.14
C ALA A 267 -27.53 15.18 -22.40
N GLY A 268 -28.80 14.80 -22.23
CA GLY A 268 -29.71 14.48 -23.35
C GLY A 268 -29.52 13.07 -23.93
N ARG A 269 -28.61 12.26 -23.37
CA ARG A 269 -28.30 10.91 -23.87
C ARG A 269 -28.86 9.85 -22.92
N PRO A 270 -29.75 8.95 -23.39
CA PRO A 270 -30.21 7.83 -22.59
C PRO A 270 -29.04 6.92 -22.20
N LEU A 271 -29.07 6.43 -20.97
CA LEU A 271 -28.06 5.54 -20.43
C LEU A 271 -28.60 4.11 -20.50
N ALA A 272 -27.92 3.24 -21.25
CA ALA A 272 -28.29 1.83 -21.36
C ALA A 272 -28.00 1.08 -20.06
N ASP A 273 -26.89 1.39 -19.39
CA ASP A 273 -26.38 0.75 -18.18
C ASP A 273 -25.29 1.62 -17.54
N ALA A 274 -24.62 1.09 -16.51
CA ALA A 274 -23.50 1.74 -15.85
C ALA A 274 -22.28 1.95 -16.77
N HIS A 275 -22.01 1.02 -17.70
CA HIS A 275 -20.88 1.17 -18.61
C HIS A 275 -21.09 2.34 -19.59
N ALA A 276 -22.32 2.53 -20.08
CA ALA A 276 -22.69 3.67 -20.89
C ALA A 276 -22.52 5.00 -20.12
N TYR A 277 -22.84 5.00 -18.83
CA TYR A 277 -22.59 6.15 -17.95
C TYR A 277 -21.10 6.44 -17.79
N ASP A 278 -20.29 5.44 -17.43
CA ASP A 278 -18.84 5.59 -17.22
C ASP A 278 -18.15 6.11 -18.48
N LYS A 279 -18.51 5.54 -19.64
CA LYS A 279 -17.99 5.96 -20.93
C LYS A 279 -18.35 7.42 -21.22
N LEU A 280 -19.63 7.77 -21.07
CA LEU A 280 -20.10 9.14 -21.30
C LEU A 280 -19.43 10.15 -20.36
N MET A 281 -19.26 9.79 -19.08
CA MET A 281 -18.53 10.64 -18.14
C MET A 281 -17.08 10.80 -18.58
N SER A 282 -16.39 9.73 -18.95
CA SER A 282 -14.98 9.77 -19.38
C SER A 282 -14.71 10.61 -20.64
N ASP A 283 -15.73 10.82 -21.47
CA ASP A 283 -15.67 11.66 -22.66
C ASP A 283 -15.62 13.17 -22.31
N PHE A 284 -16.08 13.58 -21.13
CA PHE A 284 -15.96 14.98 -20.71
C PHE A 284 -14.50 15.36 -20.44
N LYS A 285 -14.08 16.51 -20.98
CA LYS A 285 -12.73 17.08 -20.83
C LYS A 285 -12.72 18.45 -20.16
N GLU A 286 -13.90 19.05 -19.96
CA GLU A 286 -14.07 20.38 -19.39
C GLU A 286 -15.32 20.45 -18.51
N GLU A 287 -15.32 21.37 -17.56
CA GLU A 287 -16.48 21.65 -16.73
C GLU A 287 -17.59 22.29 -17.56
N ARG A 288 -18.83 21.83 -17.40
CA ARG A 288 -19.96 22.39 -18.13
C ARG A 288 -21.29 22.09 -17.47
N GLN A 289 -22.23 23.02 -17.60
CA GLN A 289 -23.62 22.81 -17.17
C GLN A 289 -24.27 21.68 -17.99
N THR A 290 -25.07 20.87 -17.31
CA THR A 290 -25.79 19.75 -17.92
C THR A 290 -27.04 19.41 -17.12
N ALA A 291 -27.79 18.42 -17.58
CA ALA A 291 -28.91 17.89 -16.82
C ALA A 291 -28.89 16.37 -16.84
N VAL A 292 -29.44 15.81 -15.78
CA VAL A 292 -29.77 14.39 -15.70
C VAL A 292 -31.27 14.19 -15.59
N ILE A 293 -31.76 13.08 -16.15
CA ILE A 293 -33.10 12.58 -15.86
C ILE A 293 -32.99 11.45 -14.85
N VAL A 294 -33.63 11.66 -13.70
CA VAL A 294 -33.71 10.70 -12.61
C VAL A 294 -35.09 10.07 -12.58
N GLN A 295 -35.14 8.75 -12.59
CA GLN A 295 -36.35 7.99 -12.31
C GLN A 295 -36.47 7.75 -10.80
N ARG A 296 -37.59 8.22 -10.23
CA ARG A 296 -37.96 8.01 -8.83
C ARG A 296 -39.31 7.34 -8.76
N GLY A 297 -39.31 6.01 -8.58
CA GLY A 297 -40.52 5.20 -8.74
C GLY A 297 -41.09 5.32 -10.15
N LYS A 298 -42.28 5.93 -10.28
CA LYS A 298 -42.95 6.16 -11.58
C LYS A 298 -42.68 7.54 -12.17
N GLU A 299 -42.05 8.44 -11.41
CA GLU A 299 -41.78 9.82 -11.83
C GLU A 299 -40.43 9.93 -12.55
N ARG A 300 -40.34 10.88 -13.49
CA ARG A 300 -39.10 11.30 -14.13
C ARG A 300 -38.83 12.75 -13.76
N LEU A 301 -37.72 12.99 -13.09
CA LEU A 301 -37.32 14.29 -12.58
C LEU A 301 -36.10 14.75 -13.37
N ARG A 302 -36.17 15.96 -13.92
CA ARG A 302 -35.00 16.61 -14.52
C ARG A 302 -34.26 17.39 -13.44
N LEU A 303 -32.99 17.08 -13.24
CA LEU A 303 -32.12 17.82 -12.33
C LEU A 303 -31.07 18.56 -13.16
N GLU A 304 -31.06 19.88 -13.05
CA GLU A 304 -29.95 20.70 -13.58
C GLU A 304 -28.74 20.54 -12.66
N THR A 305 -27.57 20.37 -13.27
CA THR A 305 -26.30 20.11 -12.58
C THR A 305 -25.14 20.56 -13.46
N ALA A 306 -23.92 20.27 -13.05
CA ALA A 306 -22.73 20.45 -13.87
C ALA A 306 -21.90 19.18 -13.88
N VAL A 307 -21.19 18.97 -14.99
CA VAL A 307 -19.98 18.16 -14.96
C VAL A 307 -18.90 19.03 -14.35
N VAL A 308 -18.31 18.56 -13.26
CA VAL A 308 -17.21 19.20 -12.53
C VAL A 308 -16.00 18.28 -12.50
N PHE A 309 -14.81 18.85 -12.28
CA PHE A 309 -13.58 18.09 -12.04
C PHE A 309 -13.16 18.34 -10.59
N PRO A 310 -13.64 17.52 -9.62
CA PRO A 310 -13.44 17.79 -8.21
C PRO A 310 -11.95 17.91 -7.89
N LYS A 311 -11.56 19.07 -7.35
CA LYS A 311 -10.22 19.23 -6.79
C LYS A 311 -10.13 18.32 -5.57
N GLN A 312 -9.29 17.29 -5.62
CA GLN A 312 -9.00 16.52 -4.42
C GLN A 312 -8.22 17.40 -3.45
N ALA A 313 -8.72 17.53 -2.23
CA ALA A 313 -7.99 18.21 -1.17
C ALA A 313 -6.73 17.39 -0.86
N VAL A 314 -5.59 17.86 -1.35
CA VAL A 314 -4.29 17.26 -1.09
C VAL A 314 -3.89 17.61 0.34
N GLY A 315 -4.18 16.69 1.26
CA GLY A 315 -3.72 16.77 2.64
C GLY A 315 -2.19 16.80 2.73
N ALA A 316 -1.68 17.41 3.81
CA ALA A 316 -0.26 17.39 4.13
C ALA A 316 0.26 15.95 4.25
N THR A 317 1.46 15.71 3.73
CA THR A 317 2.18 14.46 3.91
C THR A 317 3.55 14.70 4.51
N ALA A 318 3.97 13.73 5.33
CA ALA A 318 5.31 13.62 5.85
C ALA A 318 6.11 12.63 4.99
N ARG A 319 7.35 12.96 4.66
CA ARG A 319 8.25 12.10 3.89
C ARG A 319 9.60 12.01 4.59
N VAL A 320 10.22 10.84 4.56
CA VAL A 320 11.59 10.61 5.02
C VAL A 320 12.35 9.85 3.95
N GLN A 321 13.54 10.33 3.61
CA GLN A 321 14.52 9.62 2.82
C GLN A 321 15.76 9.45 3.69
N ALA A 322 16.29 8.24 3.78
CA ALA A 322 17.48 8.01 4.58
C ALA A 322 18.39 6.96 3.96
N GLN A 323 19.69 7.10 4.20
CA GLN A 323 20.69 6.16 3.70
C GLN A 323 21.86 5.99 4.66
N PHE A 324 22.48 4.82 4.62
CA PHE A 324 23.76 4.55 5.25
C PHE A 324 24.87 4.51 4.19
N ASP A 325 25.79 5.47 4.26
CA ASP A 325 27.03 5.47 3.48
C ASP A 325 28.11 4.69 4.24
N SER A 326 28.42 3.50 3.74
CA SER A 326 29.44 2.62 4.33
C SER A 326 30.86 3.19 4.24
N ALA A 327 31.18 4.00 3.23
CA ALA A 327 32.50 4.58 3.02
C ALA A 327 32.73 5.77 3.95
N ALA A 328 31.73 6.64 4.09
CA ALA A 328 31.77 7.77 5.02
C ALA A 328 31.49 7.36 6.48
N ARG A 329 30.95 6.15 6.71
CA ARG A 329 30.40 5.71 8.01
C ARG A 329 29.40 6.72 8.55
N GLU A 330 28.41 7.04 7.72
CA GLU A 330 27.41 8.06 8.00
C GLU A 330 26.01 7.55 7.72
N VAL A 331 25.08 7.83 8.64
CA VAL A 331 23.64 7.69 8.43
C VAL A 331 23.09 9.08 8.15
N GLN A 332 22.56 9.26 6.94
CA GLN A 332 22.00 10.53 6.47
C GLN A 332 20.48 10.41 6.44
N ILE A 333 19.79 11.34 7.10
CA ILE A 333 18.33 11.42 7.13
C ILE A 333 17.90 12.78 6.60
N LEU A 334 17.02 12.78 5.60
CA LEU A 334 16.31 13.96 5.12
C LEU A 334 14.82 13.72 5.36
N SER A 335 14.12 14.70 5.91
CA SER A 335 12.69 14.58 6.18
C SER A 335 11.93 15.86 5.87
N ARG A 336 10.67 15.74 5.49
CA ARG A 336 9.71 16.84 5.37
C ARG A 336 8.55 16.63 6.34
N ALA A 337 8.18 17.68 7.07
CA ALA A 337 7.05 17.70 7.99
C ALA A 337 7.12 16.68 9.13
N ILE A 338 8.29 16.09 9.40
CA ILE A 338 8.54 15.19 10.53
C ILE A 338 9.28 15.99 11.59
N THR A 339 8.73 16.05 12.80
CA THR A 339 9.33 16.77 13.93
C THR A 339 9.84 15.85 15.01
N GLU A 340 9.36 14.59 15.05
CA GLU A 340 9.87 13.53 15.92
C GLU A 340 9.89 12.20 15.16
N MET A 341 10.97 11.43 15.30
CA MET A 341 11.07 10.07 14.77
C MET A 341 11.94 9.17 15.64
N GLN A 342 11.69 7.88 15.56
CA GLN A 342 12.54 6.84 16.13
C GLN A 342 13.39 6.21 15.01
N VAL A 343 14.69 6.02 15.27
CA VAL A 343 15.66 5.47 14.32
C VAL A 343 16.34 4.25 14.94
N THR A 344 16.30 3.11 14.26
CA THR A 344 16.96 1.86 14.68
C THR A 344 18.17 1.58 13.80
N ILE A 345 19.37 1.75 14.36
CA ILE A 345 20.63 1.57 13.65
C ILE A 345 21.23 0.19 13.92
N PRO A 346 21.49 -0.63 12.89
CA PRO A 346 22.19 -1.90 13.00
C PRO A 346 23.57 -1.76 13.65
N ALA A 347 23.95 -2.74 14.48
CA ALA A 347 25.29 -2.81 15.06
C ALA A 347 26.40 -2.72 13.99
N ALA A 348 26.19 -3.33 12.83
CA ALA A 348 27.16 -3.34 11.72
C ALA A 348 27.44 -1.94 11.14
N TRP A 349 26.54 -0.98 11.33
CA TRP A 349 26.70 0.40 10.85
C TRP A 349 27.52 1.24 11.82
N THR A 350 27.54 0.87 13.10
CA THR A 350 28.32 1.55 14.14
C THR A 350 29.81 1.16 14.14
N PRO A 351 30.73 2.07 14.52
CA PRO A 351 30.47 3.48 14.78
C PRO A 351 30.17 4.27 13.51
N SER A 352 29.25 5.24 13.60
CA SER A 352 28.87 6.11 12.48
C SER A 352 28.41 7.48 12.96
N THR A 353 28.45 8.48 12.10
CA THR A 353 27.81 9.79 12.36
C THR A 353 26.35 9.75 11.94
N LEU A 354 25.46 10.39 12.69
CA LEU A 354 24.06 10.59 12.30
C LEU A 354 23.84 12.05 11.91
N THR A 355 23.30 12.28 10.72
CA THR A 355 22.90 13.60 10.23
C THR A 355 21.40 13.63 9.94
N TRP A 356 20.73 14.72 10.33
CA TRP A 356 19.32 14.96 10.03
C TRP A 356 19.16 16.33 9.39
N ASN A 357 18.55 16.40 8.20
CA ASN A 357 18.34 17.63 7.43
C ASN A 357 19.63 18.46 7.25
N GLY A 358 20.79 17.79 7.20
CA GLY A 358 22.11 18.41 7.06
C GLY A 358 22.77 18.83 8.38
N VAL A 359 22.11 18.66 9.52
CA VAL A 359 22.67 18.93 10.85
C VAL A 359 23.27 17.64 11.42
N PRO A 360 24.57 17.65 11.80
CA PRO A 360 25.17 16.54 12.53
C PRO A 360 24.67 16.54 13.98
N LEU A 361 24.16 15.39 14.43
CA LEU A 361 23.60 15.25 15.77
C LEU A 361 24.63 14.69 16.74
N GLU A 362 24.85 13.37 16.71
CA GLU A 362 25.79 12.68 17.58
C GLU A 362 26.52 11.57 16.83
N LYS A 363 27.71 11.22 17.34
CA LYS A 363 28.42 10.03 16.93
C LYS A 363 27.79 8.82 17.59
N LEU A 364 27.30 7.90 16.78
CA LEU A 364 26.72 6.64 17.24
C LEU A 364 27.85 5.68 17.59
N GLU A 365 27.92 5.29 18.85
CA GLU A 365 28.86 4.28 19.34
C GLU A 365 28.24 2.87 19.27
N PRO A 366 29.07 1.82 19.17
CA PRO A 366 28.57 0.46 19.12
C PRO A 366 27.74 0.10 20.36
N PRO A 367 26.56 -0.49 20.19
CA PRO A 367 25.75 -0.92 21.33
C PRO A 367 26.42 -2.09 22.04
N GLN A 368 26.22 -2.21 23.36
CA GLN A 368 26.71 -3.36 24.13
C GLN A 368 26.05 -4.68 23.68
N THR A 369 24.80 -4.61 23.20
CA THR A 369 24.05 -5.74 22.63
C THR A 369 23.02 -5.26 21.61
N GLY A 370 22.90 -5.91 20.45
CA GLY A 370 21.81 -5.68 19.49
C GLY A 370 21.98 -4.41 18.66
N ASN A 371 20.86 -3.79 18.26
CA ASN A 371 20.82 -2.56 17.46
C ASN A 371 20.73 -1.32 18.37
N THR A 372 21.21 -0.17 17.90
CA THR A 372 21.09 1.12 18.61
C THR A 372 19.77 1.78 18.25
N CYS A 373 18.95 2.16 19.23
CA CYS A 373 17.72 2.93 19.00
C CYS A 373 17.90 4.36 19.50
N VAL A 374 17.60 5.34 18.63
CA VAL A 374 17.70 6.77 18.91
C VAL A 374 16.37 7.45 18.61
N ASP A 375 15.87 8.23 19.54
CA ASP A 375 14.76 9.15 19.33
C ASP A 375 15.32 10.51 18.91
N LEU A 376 14.83 11.02 17.78
CA LEU A 376 15.19 12.32 17.21
C LEU A 376 14.04 13.30 17.36
N ARG A 377 14.36 14.53 17.76
CA ARG A 377 13.36 15.58 17.94
C ARG A 377 13.88 16.96 17.54
N ILE A 378 13.02 17.71 16.84
CA ILE A 378 13.18 19.16 16.63
C ILE A 378 12.55 19.87 17.83
N ASP A 379 13.36 20.45 18.71
CA ASP A 379 12.89 21.52 19.58
C ASP A 379 13.14 22.84 18.86
N LYS A 380 12.23 23.81 18.98
CA LYS A 380 12.09 24.97 18.07
C LYS A 380 13.32 25.87 17.83
N GLU A 381 14.50 25.57 18.38
CA GLU A 381 15.78 26.19 18.03
C GLU A 381 17.00 25.22 18.10
N LEU A 382 16.81 23.92 18.40
CA LEU A 382 17.88 22.92 18.54
C LEU A 382 17.37 21.51 18.17
N GLU A 383 18.06 20.83 17.25
CA GLU A 383 17.85 19.41 16.96
C GLU A 383 18.60 18.57 18.02
N THR A 384 17.92 17.59 18.64
CA THR A 384 18.50 16.77 19.71
C THR A 384 18.24 15.27 19.49
N SER A 385 19.14 14.42 20.01
CA SER A 385 19.01 12.96 20.05
C SER A 385 19.02 12.42 21.49
N ALA A 386 18.24 11.38 21.75
CA ALA A 386 18.25 10.66 23.03
C ALA A 386 18.02 9.14 22.84
N PRO A 387 18.44 8.27 23.77
CA PRO A 387 18.12 6.84 23.70
C PRO A 387 16.61 6.59 23.82
N CYS A 388 16.11 5.61 23.08
CA CYS A 388 14.69 5.24 23.12
C CYS A 388 14.25 4.75 24.51
N SER A 389 13.00 5.06 24.89
CA SER A 389 12.36 4.47 26.08
C SER A 389 12.11 2.97 25.85
N LYS A 390 12.45 2.12 26.84
CA LYS A 390 12.31 0.66 26.77
C LYS A 390 10.87 0.17 26.75
#